data_AF-A0A7C6Z7E7-F1
#
_entry.id   AF-A0A7C6Z7E7-F1
#
_cell.length_a   1.000
_cell.length_b   1.000
_cell.length_c   1.000
_cell.angle_alpha   90.00
_cell.angle_beta   90.00
_cell.angle_gamma   90.00
#
_symmetry.space_group_name_H-M   'P 1'
#
loop_
_entity.id
_entity.type
_entity.pdbx_description
1 polymer ?
#
loop_
_entity_poly.entity_id
_entity_poly.type
_entity_poly.pdbx_seq_one_letter_code
_entity_poly.pdbx_strand_id
1 'polypeptide(L)'
;ADGVDNGQCANTCFQITAEPPRIAIGINKNNYTHELISTSGQFGVSVLNQQGHDYVRRFGYRSGRDGSKFQDLPDVHRGPSGILLLDNAVATLEAEVIGQLDAGTHTLFLGEVKNAEVRQKAEPMTYAYFRATK
;
A
#
# COMPACT_ATOMS: atom_id res chain seq x y z
N ALA A 1 -10.44 -8.95 0.47
CA ALA A 1 -11.40 -10.01 0.11
C ALA A 1 -11.65 -10.88 1.34
N ASP A 2 -12.83 -11.45 1.49
CA ASP A 2 -13.18 -12.39 2.56
C ASP A 2 -12.90 -11.93 4.01
N GLY A 3 -12.97 -10.61 4.26
CA GLY A 3 -12.74 -10.03 5.59
C GLY A 3 -11.27 -10.04 6.06
N VAL A 4 -10.32 -10.39 5.19
CA VAL A 4 -8.89 -10.42 5.52
C VAL A 4 -8.20 -9.10 5.15
N ASP A 5 -7.54 -8.49 6.14
CA ASP A 5 -6.66 -7.32 5.95
C ASP A 5 -5.20 -7.74 5.82
N ASN A 6 -4.49 -7.16 4.85
CA ASN A 6 -3.07 -7.42 4.63
C ASN A 6 -2.40 -6.24 3.92
N GLY A 7 -1.08 -6.14 4.05
CA GLY A 7 -0.29 -5.11 3.40
C GLY A 7 1.13 -5.57 3.11
N GLN A 8 1.83 -4.81 2.29
CA GLN A 8 3.27 -4.95 2.08
C GLN A 8 3.92 -3.58 1.96
N CYS A 9 5.23 -3.51 2.17
CA CYS A 9 5.97 -2.35 1.69
C CYS A 9 6.22 -2.46 0.19
N ALA A 10 6.04 -1.35 -0.51
CA ALA A 10 6.35 -1.21 -1.93
C ALA A 10 7.01 0.15 -2.15
N ASN A 11 8.02 0.19 -3.01
CA ASN A 11 8.62 1.43 -3.50
C ASN A 11 8.15 1.79 -4.92
N THR A 12 7.42 0.89 -5.58
CA THR A 12 6.88 1.08 -6.92
C THR A 12 5.42 1.51 -6.80
N CYS A 13 5.23 2.81 -6.61
CA CYS A 13 3.93 3.47 -6.55
C CYS A 13 4.08 4.88 -7.15
N PHE A 14 3.33 5.19 -8.20
CA PHE A 14 3.45 6.48 -8.89
C PHE A 14 2.16 6.89 -9.58
N GLN A 15 1.96 8.19 -9.75
CA GLN A 15 0.83 8.75 -10.47
C GLN A 15 0.97 8.54 -11.98
N ILE A 16 -0.15 8.26 -12.66
CA ILE A 16 -0.24 8.06 -14.11
C ILE A 16 -0.98 9.20 -14.78
N THR A 17 -2.14 9.59 -14.23
CA THR A 17 -2.95 10.71 -14.75
C THR A 17 -3.46 11.58 -13.61
N ALA A 18 -3.69 12.86 -13.93
CA ALA A 18 -4.36 13.79 -13.03
C ALA A 18 -5.88 13.71 -13.14
N GLU A 19 -6.42 13.56 -14.36
CA GLU A 19 -7.86 13.50 -14.61
C GLU A 19 -8.22 12.36 -15.59
N PRO A 20 -8.96 11.34 -15.12
CA PRO A 20 -9.24 11.04 -13.72
C PRO A 20 -7.95 10.72 -12.93
N PRO A 21 -7.94 10.84 -11.60
CA PRO A 21 -6.75 10.60 -10.79
C PRO A 21 -6.42 9.10 -10.76
N ARG A 22 -5.27 8.72 -11.32
CA ARG A 22 -4.85 7.32 -11.41
C ARG A 22 -3.43 7.12 -10.92
N ILE A 23 -3.21 6.00 -10.25
CA ILE A 23 -1.90 5.55 -9.77
C ILE A 23 -1.62 4.13 -10.24
N ALA A 24 -0.35 3.80 -10.40
CA ALA A 24 0.11 2.43 -10.64
C ALA A 24 0.91 1.91 -9.45
N ILE A 25 0.69 0.65 -9.08
CA ILE A 25 1.51 -0.08 -8.11
C ILE A 25 2.08 -1.36 -8.73
N GLY A 26 3.35 -1.63 -8.47
CA GLY A 26 4.04 -2.85 -8.92
C GLY A 26 4.16 -3.84 -7.78
N ILE A 27 3.46 -4.98 -7.89
CA ILE A 27 3.37 -5.98 -6.82
C ILE A 27 3.83 -7.35 -7.32
N ASN A 28 4.72 -8.00 -6.58
CA ASN A 28 5.23 -9.32 -6.91
C ASN A 28 4.11 -10.36 -6.81
N LYS A 29 3.98 -11.23 -7.83
CA LYS A 29 2.92 -12.26 -7.91
C LYS A 29 2.95 -13.27 -6.76
N ASN A 30 4.09 -13.45 -6.10
CA ASN A 30 4.22 -14.37 -4.96
C ASN A 30 3.72 -13.76 -3.63
N ASN A 31 3.51 -12.45 -3.58
CA ASN A 31 3.12 -11.78 -2.34
C ASN A 31 1.63 -11.98 -2.06
N TYR A 32 1.27 -12.21 -0.81
CA TYR A 32 -0.14 -12.37 -0.43
C TYR A 32 -0.99 -11.11 -0.73
N THR A 33 -0.35 -9.93 -0.70
CA THR A 33 -1.02 -8.68 -1.06
C THR A 33 -1.40 -8.66 -2.54
N HIS A 34 -0.64 -9.31 -3.43
CA HIS A 34 -1.00 -9.46 -4.84
C HIS A 34 -2.31 -10.23 -4.99
N GLU A 35 -2.40 -11.41 -4.38
CA GLU A 35 -3.60 -12.26 -4.44
C GLU A 35 -4.85 -11.52 -3.94
N LEU A 36 -4.72 -10.78 -2.84
CA LEU A 36 -5.82 -10.01 -2.27
C LEU A 36 -6.25 -8.86 -3.16
N ILE A 37 -5.33 -8.14 -3.81
CA ILE A 37 -5.66 -7.06 -4.76
C ILE A 37 -6.32 -7.66 -6.02
N SER A 38 -5.77 -8.76 -6.54
CA SER A 38 -6.33 -9.44 -7.72
C SER A 38 -7.75 -9.94 -7.50
N THR A 39 -8.09 -10.36 -6.28
CA THR A 39 -9.42 -10.87 -5.92
C THR A 39 -10.39 -9.78 -5.49
N SER A 40 -9.94 -8.76 -4.75
CA SER A 40 -10.79 -7.66 -4.28
C SER A 40 -11.04 -6.59 -5.33
N GLY A 41 -10.11 -6.41 -6.28
CA GLY A 41 -10.14 -5.28 -7.21
C GLY A 41 -9.89 -3.92 -6.54
N GLN A 42 -9.36 -3.89 -5.32
CA GLN A 42 -9.15 -2.67 -4.54
C GLN A 42 -7.83 -2.71 -3.77
N PHE A 43 -7.19 -1.54 -3.62
CA PHE A 43 -5.99 -1.39 -2.81
C PHE A 43 -5.89 -0.02 -2.15
N GLY A 44 -5.16 0.03 -1.04
CA GLY A 44 -4.82 1.26 -0.34
C GLY A 44 -3.31 1.51 -0.37
N VAL A 45 -2.93 2.78 -0.23
CA VAL A 45 -1.54 3.20 -0.12
C VAL A 45 -1.40 4.10 1.10
N SER A 46 -0.48 3.78 2.01
CA SER A 46 -0.04 4.67 3.08
C SER A 46 1.39 5.16 2.77
N VAL A 47 1.55 6.45 2.57
CA VAL A 47 2.86 7.07 2.29
C VAL A 47 3.61 7.20 3.60
N LEU A 48 4.67 6.42 3.80
CA LEU A 48 5.44 6.43 5.05
C LEU A 48 6.20 7.74 5.21
N ASN A 49 6.29 8.24 6.45
CA ASN A 49 7.26 9.28 6.83
C ASN A 49 8.60 8.64 7.20
N GLN A 50 9.66 9.46 7.36
CA GLN A 50 11.00 9.00 7.71
C GLN A 50 11.13 8.21 9.03
N GLN A 51 10.14 8.27 9.94
CA GLN A 51 10.12 7.49 11.18
C GLN A 51 9.48 6.10 11.00
N GLY A 52 8.92 5.80 9.83
CA GLY A 52 8.16 4.57 9.52
C GLY A 52 8.99 3.28 9.39
N HIS A 53 10.19 3.19 9.96
CA HIS A 53 11.07 2.02 9.84
C HIS A 53 10.43 0.73 10.37
N ASP A 54 9.65 0.82 11.44
CA ASP A 54 8.98 -0.34 12.02
C ASP A 54 7.84 -0.85 11.15
N TYR A 55 7.15 0.04 10.42
CA TYR A 55 6.21 -0.38 9.38
C TYR A 55 6.95 -1.12 8.25
N VAL A 56 8.14 -0.66 7.85
CA VAL A 56 8.94 -1.39 6.85
C VAL A 56 9.33 -2.79 7.34
N ARG A 57 9.75 -2.92 8.60
CA ARG A 57 10.06 -4.22 9.21
C ARG A 57 8.83 -5.14 9.24
N ARG A 58 7.68 -4.62 9.65
CA ARG A 58 6.44 -5.38 9.82
C ARG A 58 5.84 -5.83 8.49
N PHE A 59 5.75 -4.93 7.51
CA PHE A 59 5.07 -5.17 6.25
C PHE A 59 6.00 -5.69 5.14
N GLY A 60 7.31 -5.45 5.22
CA GLY A 60 8.28 -5.82 4.19
C GLY A 60 8.93 -7.20 4.33
N TYR A 61 8.96 -7.80 5.53
CA TYR A 61 9.75 -9.02 5.79
C TYR A 61 8.92 -10.21 6.29
N ARG A 62 7.59 -10.09 6.36
CA ARG A 62 6.67 -11.15 6.77
C ARG A 62 5.63 -11.37 5.68
N SER A 63 5.17 -12.60 5.50
CA SER A 63 4.02 -12.89 4.65
C SER A 63 2.73 -12.79 5.46
N GLY A 64 1.66 -12.26 4.87
CA GLY A 64 0.34 -12.27 5.52
C GLY A 64 -0.31 -13.66 5.52
N ARG A 65 0.29 -14.65 4.84
CA ARG A 65 -0.11 -16.06 4.93
C ARG A 65 0.27 -16.68 6.27
N ASP A 66 1.31 -16.15 6.93
CA ASP A 66 1.84 -16.68 8.19
C ASP A 66 1.22 -15.99 9.42
N GLY A 67 0.29 -15.05 9.21
CA GLY A 67 -0.39 -14.31 10.28
C GLY A 67 -0.84 -12.92 9.87
N SER A 68 -1.74 -12.33 10.67
CA SER A 68 -2.22 -10.96 10.44
C SER A 68 -1.15 -9.93 10.75
N LYS A 69 -0.76 -9.15 9.75
CA LYS A 69 0.23 -8.06 9.92
C LYS A 69 -0.34 -6.87 10.68
N PHE A 70 -1.66 -6.70 10.67
CA PHE A 70 -2.38 -5.61 11.32
C PHE A 70 -2.83 -5.94 12.74
N GLN A 71 -2.81 -7.21 13.14
CA GLN A 71 -3.07 -7.60 14.52
C GLN A 71 -2.12 -6.88 15.47
N ASP A 72 -2.64 -6.29 16.56
CA ASP A 72 -1.90 -5.52 17.56
C ASP A 72 -1.07 -4.36 16.97
N LEU A 73 -1.45 -3.83 15.80
CA LEU A 73 -0.87 -2.61 15.26
C LEU A 73 -1.71 -1.42 15.74
N PRO A 74 -1.19 -0.57 16.64
CA PRO A 74 -1.86 0.67 16.98
C PRO A 74 -1.86 1.61 15.77
N ASP A 75 -2.72 2.64 15.83
CA ASP A 75 -2.73 3.75 14.90
C ASP A 75 -3.02 3.32 13.44
N VAL A 76 -4.15 2.63 13.28
CA VAL A 76 -4.74 2.29 11.98
C VAL A 76 -6.22 2.67 11.95
N HIS A 77 -6.70 3.06 10.78
CA HIS A 77 -8.12 3.34 10.54
C HIS A 77 -8.61 2.61 9.28
N ARG A 78 -9.93 2.41 9.21
CA ARG A 78 -10.58 1.89 8.01
C ARG A 78 -11.14 3.05 7.20
N GLY A 79 -10.70 3.19 5.95
CA GLY A 79 -11.17 4.21 5.03
C GLY A 79 -12.58 3.93 4.49
N PRO A 80 -13.21 4.89 3.77
CA PRO A 80 -14.54 4.71 3.20
C PRO A 80 -14.71 3.51 2.25
N SER A 81 -13.64 3.04 1.59
CA SER A 81 -13.69 1.83 0.76
C SER A 81 -13.51 0.54 1.57
N GLY A 82 -13.46 0.63 2.90
CA GLY A 82 -13.29 -0.52 3.78
C GLY A 82 -11.85 -1.00 3.91
N ILE A 83 -10.87 -0.27 3.38
CA ILE A 83 -9.45 -0.66 3.40
C ILE A 83 -8.80 -0.17 4.70
N LEU A 84 -7.98 -1.01 5.33
CA LEU A 84 -7.23 -0.64 6.53
C LEU A 84 -5.94 0.13 6.15
N LEU A 85 -5.75 1.31 6.74
CA LEU A 85 -4.70 2.28 6.42
C LEU A 85 -3.96 2.71 7.70
N LEU A 86 -2.71 3.16 7.56
CA LEU A 86 -1.90 3.64 8.68
C LEU A 86 -2.27 5.09 9.04
N ASP A 87 -2.43 5.40 10.32
CA ASP A 87 -2.61 6.77 10.80
C ASP A 87 -1.31 7.57 10.77
N ASN A 88 -0.20 6.95 11.21
CA ASN A 88 1.12 7.56 11.16
C ASN A 88 1.76 7.43 9.76
N ALA A 89 1.07 8.01 8.77
CA ALA A 89 1.51 8.16 7.38
C ALA A 89 1.52 9.66 7.03
N VAL A 90 2.23 10.06 5.96
CA VAL A 90 2.13 11.42 5.40
C VAL A 90 0.77 11.62 4.75
N ALA A 91 0.34 10.63 3.97
CA ALA A 91 -0.93 10.61 3.28
C ALA A 91 -1.42 9.18 3.11
N THR A 92 -2.72 9.01 2.90
CA THR A 92 -3.37 7.75 2.56
C THR A 92 -4.20 7.90 1.29
N LEU A 93 -4.28 6.83 0.50
CA LEU A 93 -5.08 6.75 -0.72
C LEU A 93 -5.82 5.41 -0.77
N GLU A 94 -7.00 5.41 -1.37
CA GLU A 94 -7.78 4.22 -1.70
C GLU A 94 -8.11 4.23 -3.19
N ALA A 95 -7.89 3.10 -3.86
CA ALA A 95 -8.06 2.98 -5.30
C ALA A 95 -8.78 1.69 -5.69
N GLU A 96 -9.59 1.80 -6.74
CA GLU A 96 -10.20 0.67 -7.44
C GLU A 96 -9.35 0.31 -8.65
N VAL A 97 -9.07 -0.98 -8.81
CA VAL A 97 -8.29 -1.50 -9.94
C VAL A 97 -9.14 -1.40 -11.22
N ILE A 98 -8.65 -0.63 -12.18
CA ILE A 98 -9.28 -0.46 -13.50
C ILE A 98 -8.51 -1.17 -14.62
N GLY A 99 -7.30 -1.67 -14.32
CA GLY A 99 -6.48 -2.38 -15.29
C GLY A 99 -5.30 -3.07 -14.63
N GLN A 100 -4.76 -4.08 -15.31
CA GLN A 100 -3.61 -4.85 -14.86
C GLN A 100 -2.70 -5.13 -16.05
N LEU A 101 -1.39 -5.01 -15.85
CA LEU A 101 -0.37 -5.38 -16.83
C LEU A 101 0.53 -6.46 -16.23
N ASP A 102 0.65 -7.58 -16.93
CA ASP A 102 1.64 -8.60 -16.59
C ASP A 102 3.05 -8.10 -16.95
N ALA A 103 3.93 -8.02 -15.95
CA ALA A 103 5.33 -7.60 -16.08
C ALA A 103 6.30 -8.76 -15.75
N GLY A 104 5.88 -10.00 -15.94
CA GLY A 104 6.65 -11.20 -15.62
C GLY A 104 6.49 -11.62 -14.16
N THR A 105 7.45 -11.25 -13.31
CA THR A 105 7.42 -11.60 -11.88
C THR A 105 6.47 -10.72 -11.05
N HIS A 106 6.04 -9.60 -11.62
CA HIS A 106 5.15 -8.63 -10.99
C HIS A 106 3.92 -8.41 -11.86
N THR A 107 2.84 -7.94 -11.24
CA THR A 107 1.74 -7.28 -11.91
C THR A 107 1.80 -5.80 -11.60
N LEU A 108 1.65 -4.97 -12.63
CA LEU A 108 1.36 -3.55 -12.48
C LEU A 108 -0.16 -3.37 -12.43
N PHE A 109 -0.68 -2.98 -11.27
CA PHE A 109 -2.08 -2.64 -11.11
C PHE A 109 -2.27 -1.15 -11.37
N LEU A 110 -3.16 -0.81 -12.30
CA LEU A 110 -3.62 0.56 -12.53
C LEU A 110 -4.89 0.78 -11.70
N GLY A 111 -4.82 1.70 -10.75
CA GLY A 111 -5.93 2.08 -9.88
C GLY A 111 -6.45 3.48 -10.17
N GLU A 112 -7.75 3.64 -10.15
CA GLU A 112 -8.41 4.95 -10.07
C GLU A 112 -8.64 5.31 -8.60
N VAL A 113 -8.11 6.47 -8.18
CA VAL A 113 -8.18 6.93 -6.78
C VAL A 113 -9.60 7.38 -6.46
N LYS A 114 -10.19 6.79 -5.43
CA LYS A 114 -11.54 7.13 -4.96
C LYS A 114 -11.53 8.02 -3.72
N ASN A 115 -10.55 7.81 -2.83
CA ASN A 115 -10.35 8.64 -1.65
C ASN A 115 -8.85 8.92 -1.46
N ALA A 116 -8.53 10.10 -0.93
CA ALA A 116 -7.19 10.45 -0.51
C ALA A 116 -7.24 11.44 0.65
N GLU A 117 -6.34 11.29 1.61
CA GLU A 117 -6.25 12.16 2.79
C GLU A 117 -4.79 12.51 3.08
N VAL A 118 -4.51 13.79 3.32
CA VAL A 118 -3.24 14.23 3.91
C VAL A 118 -3.37 14.08 5.42
N ARG A 119 -2.58 13.18 6.02
CA ARG A 119 -2.67 12.86 7.45
C ARG A 119 -1.80 13.80 8.29
N GLN A 120 -0.61 14.14 7.80
CA GLN A 120 0.30 15.05 8.51
C GLN A 120 1.32 15.68 7.56
N LYS A 121 1.87 16.84 7.97
CA LYS A 121 2.99 17.48 7.30
C LYS A 121 4.31 16.90 7.82
N ALA A 122 4.86 15.91 7.12
CA ALA A 122 6.14 15.28 7.43
C ALA A 122 6.89 14.91 6.15
N GLU A 123 8.20 14.70 6.24
CA GLU A 123 9.01 14.25 5.12
C GLU A 123 8.72 12.78 4.78
N PRO A 124 8.32 12.46 3.53
CA PRO A 124 8.14 11.08 3.09
C PRO A 124 9.45 10.30 3.15
N MET A 125 9.36 9.02 3.52
CA MET A 125 10.47 8.08 3.45
C MET A 125 10.74 7.73 1.98
N THR A 126 11.82 8.28 1.42
CA THR A 126 12.30 7.84 0.10
C THR A 126 12.99 6.48 0.22
N TYR A 127 13.06 5.75 -0.89
CA TYR A 127 13.82 4.48 -0.89
C TYR A 127 15.32 4.72 -0.64
N ALA A 128 15.88 5.83 -1.13
CA ALA A 128 17.26 6.21 -0.88
C ALA A 128 17.52 6.46 0.62
N TYR A 129 16.62 7.19 1.29
CA TYR A 129 16.68 7.41 2.73
C TYR A 129 16.64 6.08 3.49
N PHE A 130 15.65 5.24 3.22
CA PHE A 130 15.53 3.92 3.85
C PHE A 130 16.79 3.08 3.70
N ARG A 131 17.42 3.08 2.51
CA ARG A 131 18.66 2.33 2.27
C ARG A 131 19.86 2.85 3.07
N ALA A 132 19.88 4.14 3.39
CA ALA A 132 20.94 4.78 4.15
C ALA A 132 20.79 4.62 5.68
N THR A 133 19.57 4.37 6.17
CA THR A 133 19.25 4.37 7.60
C THR A 133 18.74 3.04 8.16
N LYS A 134 18.67 1.99 7.33
CA LYS A 134 18.19 0.65 7.74
C LYS A 134 19.18 -0.17 8.55
#